data_AF-A0A8J6NF91-F1
#
_entry.id   AF-A0A8J6NF91-F1
#
_cell.length_a   1.000
_cell.length_b   1.000
_cell.length_c   1.000
_cell.angle_alpha   90.00
_cell.angle_beta   90.00
_cell.angle_gamma   90.00
#
_symmetry.space_group_name_H-M   'P 1'
#
loop_
_entity.id
_entity.type
_entity.pdbx_description
1 polymer ?
#
loop_
_entity_poly.entity_id
_entity_poly.type
_entity_poly.pdbx_seq_one_letter_code
_entity_poly.pdbx_strand_id
1 'polypeptide(L)'
;MFSIGQELNGTQHRDENWREIAAAVREEYDGPILYSPDSTGGENWLEITWWDAVDAIGIHPYDARLSDHDDPTVDEMIEYLTPAVDRLEVLSKEFDRPVIITELAYSSIDGMSAGSSIYYQPATTYDVDLQEHADVYEALIQAFSGRPWWKGLFLGNYFPTNDTLITPPNNIFFSTYGKPAENVLRSFYGAEPQPAWVAPEPPDIEDMSIQIIYDDVFRNNWGYWPPNNNFDIMDISQKDIVVDGVAIEIVLDSYADLRISPPASENISEYQWISFDLYSEAEDVWDQGQGNFHPVNLLMVMFGSYYQATPFSVEITATPYLDETLKAKHWHHVVIPIEDFGPVRSRSVDDISIRNISPNTVKIYLDNIQLLKEKPAE
;
A
#
# COMPACT_ATOMS: atom_id res chain seq x y z
N MET A 1 -15.21 -23.12 -3.78
CA MET A 1 -15.29 -22.80 -5.21
C MET A 1 -13.91 -23.00 -5.81
N PHE A 2 -13.80 -23.44 -7.06
CA PHE A 2 -12.52 -23.72 -7.72
C PHE A 2 -12.49 -23.10 -9.12
N SER A 3 -11.47 -22.32 -9.43
CA SER A 3 -11.28 -21.81 -10.80
C SER A 3 -10.50 -22.84 -11.61
N ILE A 4 -11.08 -23.33 -12.71
CA ILE A 4 -10.41 -24.31 -13.59
C ILE A 4 -9.45 -23.65 -14.58
N GLY A 5 -9.45 -22.32 -14.66
CA GLY A 5 -8.56 -21.55 -15.50
C GLY A 5 -8.76 -20.05 -15.32
N GLN A 6 -7.66 -19.31 -15.49
CA GLN A 6 -7.59 -17.86 -15.35
C GLN A 6 -6.75 -17.33 -16.51
N GLU A 7 -7.33 -16.45 -17.35
CA GLU A 7 -6.61 -15.69 -18.39
C GLU A 7 -5.98 -16.53 -19.51
N LEU A 8 -6.50 -17.74 -19.72
CA LEU A 8 -5.99 -18.67 -20.75
C LEU A 8 -6.61 -18.42 -22.13
N ASN A 9 -6.66 -17.16 -22.58
CA ASN A 9 -7.35 -16.71 -23.79
C ASN A 9 -6.90 -17.47 -25.05
N GLY A 10 -5.60 -17.75 -25.16
CA GLY A 10 -5.03 -18.53 -26.26
C GLY A 10 -5.55 -19.98 -26.37
N THR A 11 -6.36 -20.44 -25.43
CA THR A 11 -6.92 -21.81 -25.39
C THR A 11 -8.45 -21.85 -25.34
N GLN A 12 -9.14 -20.72 -25.20
CA GLN A 12 -10.60 -20.68 -24.99
C GLN A 12 -11.40 -21.34 -26.11
N HIS A 13 -10.90 -21.24 -27.36
CA HIS A 13 -11.48 -21.88 -28.54
C HIS A 13 -11.41 -23.42 -28.52
N ARG A 14 -10.66 -24.03 -27.59
CA ARG A 14 -10.49 -25.49 -27.48
C ARG A 14 -11.59 -26.10 -26.62
N ASP A 15 -12.83 -25.95 -27.07
CA ASP A 15 -14.06 -26.35 -26.36
C ASP A 15 -13.98 -27.79 -25.80
N GLU A 16 -13.64 -28.77 -26.62
CA GLU A 16 -13.55 -30.18 -26.20
C GLU A 16 -12.55 -30.39 -25.05
N ASN A 17 -11.38 -29.73 -25.10
CA ASN A 17 -10.37 -29.87 -24.06
C ASN A 17 -10.80 -29.19 -22.75
N TRP A 18 -11.49 -28.05 -22.82
CA TRP A 18 -12.01 -27.40 -21.63
C TRP A 18 -13.11 -28.23 -20.95
N ARG A 19 -13.96 -28.89 -21.74
CA ARG A 19 -14.94 -29.85 -21.22
C ARG A 19 -14.29 -31.07 -20.58
N GLU A 20 -13.21 -31.59 -21.16
CA GLU A 20 -12.42 -32.68 -20.56
C GLU A 20 -11.81 -32.24 -19.20
N ILE A 21 -11.25 -31.03 -19.12
CA ILE A 21 -10.71 -30.47 -17.87
C ILE A 21 -11.82 -30.32 -16.82
N ALA A 22 -12.96 -29.72 -17.19
CA ALA A 22 -14.08 -29.55 -16.29
C ALA A 22 -14.58 -30.91 -15.75
N ALA A 23 -14.72 -31.92 -16.63
CA ALA A 23 -15.11 -33.26 -16.24
C ALA A 23 -14.10 -33.91 -15.28
N ALA A 24 -12.79 -33.82 -15.57
CA ALA A 24 -11.75 -34.35 -14.71
C ALA A 24 -11.73 -33.68 -13.32
N VAL A 25 -11.94 -32.36 -13.25
CA VAL A 25 -12.05 -31.65 -11.96
C VAL A 25 -13.27 -32.15 -11.16
N ARG A 26 -14.40 -32.43 -11.83
CA ARG A 26 -15.60 -32.97 -11.16
C ARG A 26 -15.44 -34.38 -10.62
N GLU A 27 -14.51 -35.18 -11.15
CA GLU A 27 -14.21 -36.50 -10.58
C GLU A 27 -13.60 -36.39 -9.17
N GLU A 28 -12.96 -35.25 -8.86
CA GLU A 28 -12.22 -35.04 -7.61
C GLU A 28 -12.83 -33.96 -6.69
N TYR A 29 -13.72 -33.11 -7.21
CA TYR A 29 -14.25 -31.96 -6.49
C TYR A 29 -15.74 -31.69 -6.76
N ASP A 30 -16.54 -31.81 -5.70
CA ASP A 30 -18.01 -31.67 -5.74
C ASP A 30 -18.52 -30.23 -5.62
N GLY A 31 -17.65 -29.26 -5.32
CA GLY A 31 -18.06 -27.86 -5.11
C GLY A 31 -18.17 -27.07 -6.43
N PRO A 32 -18.57 -25.77 -6.36
CA PRO A 32 -18.72 -24.95 -7.56
C PRO A 32 -17.41 -24.74 -8.32
N ILE A 33 -17.43 -24.86 -9.64
CA ILE A 33 -16.31 -24.54 -10.53
C ILE A 33 -16.61 -23.34 -11.42
N LEU A 34 -15.59 -22.55 -11.75
CA LEU A 34 -15.72 -21.41 -12.66
C LEU A 34 -14.52 -21.32 -13.60
N TYR A 35 -14.64 -20.48 -14.63
CA TYR A 35 -13.54 -20.06 -15.48
C TYR A 35 -13.55 -18.54 -15.63
N SER A 36 -12.37 -17.92 -15.65
CA SER A 36 -12.21 -16.48 -15.79
C SER A 36 -11.33 -16.17 -17.02
N PRO A 37 -11.90 -15.57 -18.08
CA PRO A 37 -11.13 -15.10 -19.22
C PRO A 37 -10.43 -13.79 -18.87
N ASP A 38 -9.33 -13.52 -19.56
CA ASP A 38 -8.71 -12.19 -19.51
C ASP A 38 -9.60 -11.18 -20.27
N SER A 39 -9.72 -9.99 -19.71
CA SER A 39 -10.35 -8.81 -20.31
C SER A 39 -9.47 -8.04 -21.27
N THR A 40 -8.16 -8.31 -21.35
CA THR A 40 -7.31 -7.64 -22.32
C THR A 40 -7.82 -7.91 -23.74
N GLY A 41 -8.15 -6.83 -24.47
CA GLY A 41 -8.77 -6.92 -25.79
C GLY A 41 -10.32 -6.88 -25.82
N GLY A 42 -10.98 -6.74 -24.67
CA GLY A 42 -12.42 -6.48 -24.57
C GLY A 42 -13.24 -7.69 -24.12
N GLU A 43 -14.35 -7.97 -24.81
CA GLU A 43 -15.37 -8.93 -24.38
C GLU A 43 -15.10 -10.36 -24.86
N ASN A 44 -13.88 -10.85 -24.67
CA ASN A 44 -13.47 -12.20 -25.11
C ASN A 44 -14.34 -13.31 -24.49
N TRP A 45 -14.98 -13.03 -23.36
CA TRP A 45 -15.98 -13.92 -22.73
C TRP A 45 -17.19 -14.23 -23.62
N LEU A 46 -17.49 -13.40 -24.62
CA LEU A 46 -18.54 -13.67 -25.62
C LEU A 46 -18.17 -14.80 -26.59
N GLU A 47 -16.88 -15.12 -26.75
CA GLU A 47 -16.42 -16.15 -27.70
C GLU A 47 -16.42 -17.56 -27.11
N ILE A 48 -16.59 -17.69 -25.80
CA ILE A 48 -16.56 -18.97 -25.09
C ILE A 48 -17.91 -19.69 -25.25
N THR A 49 -17.88 -20.86 -25.87
CA THR A 49 -19.07 -21.67 -26.19
C THR A 49 -19.39 -22.75 -25.17
N TRP A 50 -18.55 -22.92 -24.14
CA TRP A 50 -18.62 -24.01 -23.17
C TRP A 50 -18.95 -23.55 -21.75
N TRP A 51 -19.52 -22.36 -21.58
CA TRP A 51 -19.96 -21.86 -20.26
C TRP A 51 -20.92 -22.81 -19.53
N ASP A 52 -21.64 -23.66 -20.27
CA ASP A 52 -22.51 -24.70 -19.69
C ASP A 52 -21.74 -25.75 -18.88
N ALA A 53 -20.44 -25.92 -19.11
CA ALA A 53 -19.58 -26.88 -18.44
C ALA A 53 -19.08 -26.42 -17.05
N VAL A 54 -19.24 -25.15 -16.70
CA VAL A 54 -18.90 -24.58 -15.39
C VAL A 54 -20.16 -24.11 -14.65
N ASP A 55 -20.04 -23.79 -13.35
CA ASP A 55 -21.17 -23.34 -12.52
C ASP A 55 -21.33 -21.83 -12.48
N ALA A 56 -20.27 -21.08 -12.80
CA ALA A 56 -20.28 -19.62 -12.80
C ALA A 56 -19.33 -19.07 -13.87
N ILE A 57 -19.67 -17.89 -14.34
CA ILE A 57 -18.90 -17.10 -15.29
C ILE A 57 -18.02 -16.14 -14.47
N GLY A 58 -16.71 -16.31 -14.56
CA GLY A 58 -15.76 -15.36 -13.98
C GLY A 58 -15.51 -14.19 -14.93
N ILE A 59 -15.34 -12.98 -14.39
CA ILE A 59 -14.91 -11.80 -15.14
C ILE A 59 -13.85 -11.02 -14.37
N HIS A 60 -12.93 -10.41 -15.12
CA HIS A 60 -11.88 -9.52 -14.63
C HIS A 60 -12.09 -8.16 -15.29
N PRO A 61 -12.40 -7.09 -14.56
CA PRO A 61 -12.57 -5.78 -15.19
C PRO A 61 -11.34 -4.87 -15.05
N TYR A 62 -10.09 -5.34 -14.85
CA TYR A 62 -8.93 -4.46 -14.51
C TYR A 62 -8.62 -3.38 -15.53
N ASP A 63 -8.79 -3.71 -16.81
CA ASP A 63 -8.47 -2.82 -17.92
C ASP A 63 -9.72 -2.31 -18.64
N ALA A 64 -10.89 -2.46 -18.00
CA ALA A 64 -12.11 -1.91 -18.55
C ALA A 64 -12.02 -0.39 -18.53
N ARG A 65 -12.13 0.24 -19.70
CA ARG A 65 -12.34 1.68 -19.76
C ARG A 65 -13.68 2.02 -19.09
N LEU A 66 -13.69 2.95 -18.14
CA LEU A 66 -14.89 3.44 -17.47
C LEU A 66 -15.29 4.85 -17.94
N SER A 67 -14.43 5.55 -18.66
CA SER A 67 -14.69 6.90 -19.15
C SER A 67 -13.89 7.21 -20.41
N ASP A 68 -14.34 8.22 -21.16
CA ASP A 68 -13.58 8.79 -22.27
C ASP A 68 -12.64 9.95 -21.86
N HIS A 69 -12.59 10.30 -20.57
CA HIS A 69 -11.75 11.35 -19.97
C HIS A 69 -11.28 10.98 -18.57
N ASP A 70 -10.26 11.68 -18.08
CA ASP A 70 -9.46 11.30 -16.91
C ASP A 70 -10.19 11.48 -15.56
N ASP A 71 -11.08 12.48 -15.44
CA ASP A 71 -11.82 12.77 -14.19
C ASP A 71 -13.35 12.57 -14.29
N PRO A 72 -13.88 11.36 -14.50
CA PRO A 72 -15.32 11.11 -14.51
C PRO A 72 -15.93 11.10 -13.12
N THR A 73 -17.19 11.48 -13.04
CA THR A 73 -18.01 11.20 -11.87
C THR A 73 -18.35 9.70 -11.80
N VAL A 74 -18.68 9.22 -10.59
CA VAL A 74 -19.20 7.85 -10.38
C VAL A 74 -20.40 7.55 -11.29
N ASP A 75 -21.32 8.50 -11.45
CA ASP A 75 -22.51 8.33 -12.30
C ASP A 75 -22.14 8.18 -13.79
N GLU A 76 -21.17 8.95 -14.29
CA GLU A 76 -20.67 8.82 -15.67
C GLU A 76 -20.02 7.47 -15.91
N MET A 77 -19.24 6.96 -14.95
CA MET A 77 -18.65 5.63 -15.02
C MET A 77 -19.71 4.52 -15.02
N ILE A 78 -20.75 4.64 -14.19
CA ILE A 78 -21.88 3.70 -14.17
C ILE A 78 -22.59 3.69 -15.53
N GLU A 79 -22.86 4.86 -16.12
CA GLU A 79 -23.47 4.96 -17.45
C GLU A 79 -22.59 4.28 -18.51
N TYR A 80 -21.28 4.51 -18.48
CA TYR A 80 -20.32 3.91 -19.40
C TYR A 80 -20.26 2.38 -19.29
N LEU A 81 -20.29 1.84 -18.06
CA LEU A 81 -20.25 0.40 -17.78
C LEU A 81 -21.56 -0.32 -18.15
N THR A 82 -22.70 0.37 -18.07
CA THR A 82 -24.04 -0.23 -18.19
C THR A 82 -24.21 -1.13 -19.42
N PRO A 83 -23.78 -0.73 -20.64
CA PRO A 83 -23.88 -1.60 -21.82
C PRO A 83 -23.12 -2.93 -21.69
N ALA A 84 -21.95 -2.96 -21.05
CA ALA A 84 -21.18 -4.18 -20.83
C ALA A 84 -21.86 -5.08 -19.78
N VAL A 85 -22.35 -4.47 -18.69
CA VAL A 85 -23.14 -5.15 -17.65
C VAL A 85 -24.42 -5.78 -18.22
N ASP A 86 -25.11 -5.07 -19.13
CA ASP A 86 -26.30 -5.60 -19.81
C ASP A 86 -25.97 -6.78 -20.73
N ARG A 87 -24.81 -6.79 -21.40
CA ARG A 87 -24.37 -7.93 -22.21
C ARG A 87 -24.01 -9.14 -21.33
N LEU A 88 -23.43 -8.92 -20.16
CA LEU A 88 -23.20 -9.98 -19.16
C LEU A 88 -24.53 -10.58 -18.66
N GLU A 89 -25.58 -9.77 -18.50
CA GLU A 89 -26.91 -10.26 -18.17
C GLU A 89 -27.48 -11.19 -19.26
N VAL A 90 -27.28 -10.84 -20.54
CA VAL A 90 -27.69 -11.69 -21.67
C VAL A 90 -26.95 -13.02 -21.62
N LEU A 91 -25.62 -13.00 -21.47
CA LEU A 91 -24.79 -14.20 -21.38
C LEU A 91 -25.20 -15.09 -20.19
N SER A 92 -25.39 -14.48 -19.02
CA SER A 92 -25.82 -15.17 -17.81
C SER A 92 -27.14 -15.92 -18.03
N LYS A 93 -28.10 -15.27 -18.71
CA LYS A 93 -29.39 -15.88 -19.05
C LYS A 93 -29.29 -16.95 -20.13
N GLU A 94 -28.40 -16.77 -21.11
CA GLU A 94 -28.18 -17.73 -22.19
C GLU A 94 -27.69 -19.07 -21.66
N PHE A 95 -26.71 -19.05 -20.76
CA PHE A 95 -26.11 -20.26 -20.20
C PHE A 95 -26.74 -20.73 -18.88
N ASP A 96 -27.66 -19.94 -18.31
CA ASP A 96 -28.21 -20.14 -16.96
C ASP A 96 -27.08 -20.28 -15.92
N ARG A 97 -26.14 -19.31 -15.95
CA ARG A 97 -24.98 -19.26 -15.07
C ARG A 97 -24.84 -17.90 -14.41
N PRO A 98 -24.65 -17.82 -13.08
CA PRO A 98 -24.34 -16.56 -12.42
C PRO A 98 -22.97 -16.01 -12.85
N VAL A 99 -22.80 -14.70 -12.67
CA VAL A 99 -21.52 -14.00 -12.92
C VAL A 99 -20.89 -13.61 -11.60
N ILE A 100 -19.57 -13.77 -11.53
CA ILE A 100 -18.74 -13.38 -10.39
C ILE A 100 -17.57 -12.54 -10.93
N ILE A 101 -17.33 -11.38 -10.33
CA ILE A 101 -16.07 -10.66 -10.58
C ILE A 101 -14.98 -11.41 -9.80
N THR A 102 -14.11 -12.14 -10.48
CA THR A 102 -13.20 -13.09 -9.81
C THR A 102 -11.90 -12.47 -9.33
N GLU A 103 -11.63 -11.25 -9.76
CA GLU A 103 -10.54 -10.44 -9.24
C GLU A 103 -10.94 -8.95 -9.51
N LEU A 104 -10.47 -8.04 -8.66
CA LEU A 104 -10.85 -6.64 -8.37
C LEU A 104 -9.60 -5.75 -8.20
N ALA A 105 -8.93 -5.23 -9.24
CA ALA A 105 -7.59 -4.61 -9.09
C ALA A 105 -7.33 -3.37 -9.98
N TYR A 106 -7.98 -2.24 -9.69
CA TYR A 106 -7.59 -0.95 -10.27
C TYR A 106 -6.45 -0.31 -9.49
N SER A 107 -5.50 0.31 -10.20
CA SER A 107 -4.42 1.09 -9.58
C SER A 107 -4.91 2.48 -9.18
N SER A 108 -4.34 3.08 -8.14
CA SER A 108 -4.64 4.45 -7.73
C SER A 108 -3.73 5.43 -8.45
N ILE A 109 -4.00 5.58 -9.74
CA ILE A 109 -3.25 6.39 -10.69
C ILE A 109 -4.24 7.36 -11.33
N ASP A 110 -3.84 8.61 -11.46
CA ASP A 110 -4.59 9.63 -12.19
C ASP A 110 -4.88 9.19 -13.64
N GLY A 111 -6.14 9.25 -14.04
CA GLY A 111 -6.66 8.84 -15.35
C GLY A 111 -6.84 7.32 -15.49
N MET A 112 -6.79 6.54 -14.40
CA MET A 112 -6.99 5.09 -14.47
C MET A 112 -8.38 4.72 -15.01
N SER A 113 -9.41 5.51 -14.68
CA SER A 113 -10.80 5.33 -15.14
C SER A 113 -10.97 5.51 -16.65
N ALA A 114 -10.13 6.34 -17.28
CA ALA A 114 -10.12 6.57 -18.72
C ALA A 114 -9.51 5.41 -19.53
N GLY A 115 -9.11 4.33 -18.85
CA GLY A 115 -8.50 3.16 -19.46
C GLY A 115 -7.00 3.32 -19.52
N SER A 116 -6.30 2.45 -18.79
CA SER A 116 -4.86 2.51 -18.68
C SER A 116 -4.28 1.12 -18.93
N SER A 117 -3.68 0.92 -20.10
CA SER A 117 -2.94 -0.33 -20.43
C SER A 117 -1.60 -0.37 -19.70
N ILE A 118 -1.59 -0.03 -18.40
CA ILE A 118 -0.38 0.17 -17.61
C ILE A 118 0.03 -1.11 -16.92
N TYR A 119 0.52 -2.03 -17.73
CA TYR A 119 1.67 -2.80 -17.27
C TYR A 119 2.79 -1.81 -16.98
N TYR A 120 3.02 -1.50 -15.70
CA TYR A 120 4.10 -0.70 -15.13
C TYR A 120 5.25 -0.50 -16.13
N GLN A 121 5.17 0.53 -16.97
CA GLN A 121 6.24 0.74 -17.93
C GLN A 121 7.43 1.24 -17.11
N PRO A 122 8.61 0.60 -17.19
CA PRO A 122 9.74 0.87 -16.30
C PRO A 122 10.37 2.28 -16.47
N ALA A 123 9.69 3.21 -17.14
CA ALA A 123 10.13 4.57 -17.37
C ALA A 123 8.99 5.61 -17.28
N THR A 124 7.78 5.21 -16.85
CA THR A 124 6.65 6.13 -16.68
C THR A 124 6.44 6.46 -15.22
N THR A 125 6.43 7.75 -14.92
CA THR A 125 6.00 8.32 -13.65
C THR A 125 4.48 8.46 -13.67
N TYR A 126 3.81 7.94 -12.66
CA TYR A 126 2.35 8.04 -12.50
C TYR A 126 2.04 8.84 -11.24
N ASP A 127 1.07 9.74 -11.34
CA ASP A 127 0.57 10.52 -10.22
C ASP A 127 -0.45 9.69 -9.43
N VAL A 128 -0.39 9.76 -8.10
CA VAL A 128 -1.29 9.00 -7.23
C VAL A 128 -2.64 9.70 -7.16
N ASP A 129 -3.72 9.00 -7.51
CA ASP A 129 -5.09 9.44 -7.24
C ASP A 129 -5.84 8.40 -6.39
N LEU A 130 -6.01 8.73 -5.11
CA LEU A 130 -6.71 7.90 -4.14
C LEU A 130 -8.23 8.00 -4.24
N GLN A 131 -8.74 9.13 -4.73
CA GLN A 131 -10.17 9.38 -4.86
C GLN A 131 -10.69 8.70 -6.12
N GLU A 132 -10.01 8.84 -7.25
CA GLU A 132 -10.35 8.12 -8.48
C GLU A 132 -10.34 6.60 -8.25
N HIS A 133 -9.36 6.10 -7.49
CA HIS A 133 -9.34 4.68 -7.07
C HIS A 133 -10.61 4.27 -6.31
N ALA A 134 -11.12 5.12 -5.40
CA ALA A 134 -12.35 4.83 -4.68
C ALA A 134 -13.58 4.91 -5.60
N ASP A 135 -13.63 5.93 -6.45
CA ASP A 135 -14.75 6.19 -7.35
C ASP A 135 -14.90 5.06 -8.39
N VAL A 136 -13.80 4.51 -8.90
CA VAL A 136 -13.83 3.34 -9.81
C VAL A 136 -14.44 2.12 -9.12
N TYR A 137 -14.01 1.83 -7.89
CA TYR A 137 -14.57 0.70 -7.13
C TYR A 137 -16.05 0.93 -6.82
N GLU A 138 -16.44 2.16 -6.47
CA GLU A 138 -17.82 2.52 -6.21
C GLU A 138 -18.68 2.35 -7.47
N ALA A 139 -18.24 2.88 -8.61
CA ALA A 139 -18.94 2.77 -9.89
C ALA A 139 -19.14 1.31 -10.32
N LEU A 140 -18.10 0.47 -10.24
CA LEU A 140 -18.20 -0.95 -10.56
C LEU A 140 -19.17 -1.69 -9.63
N ILE A 141 -19.09 -1.45 -8.33
CA ILE A 141 -20.00 -2.07 -7.37
C ILE A 141 -21.45 -1.63 -7.63
N GLN A 142 -21.68 -0.34 -7.86
CA GLN A 142 -23.02 0.19 -8.11
C GLN A 142 -23.60 -0.29 -9.44
N ALA A 143 -22.80 -0.35 -10.52
CA ALA A 143 -23.25 -0.82 -11.84
C ALA A 143 -23.75 -2.27 -11.82
N PHE A 144 -23.15 -3.12 -10.98
CA PHE A 144 -23.57 -4.52 -10.80
C PHE A 144 -24.62 -4.71 -9.69
N SER A 145 -24.73 -3.78 -8.75
CA SER A 145 -25.65 -3.89 -7.62
C SER A 145 -27.12 -3.95 -8.08
N GLY A 146 -27.91 -4.80 -7.41
CA GLY A 146 -29.31 -5.05 -7.78
C GLY A 146 -29.51 -6.00 -8.97
N ARG A 147 -28.45 -6.41 -9.67
CA ARG A 147 -28.50 -7.44 -10.72
C ARG A 147 -28.55 -8.84 -10.08
N PRO A 148 -29.65 -9.62 -10.17
CA PRO A 148 -29.80 -10.88 -9.43
C PRO A 148 -28.86 -11.99 -9.91
N TRP A 149 -28.33 -11.87 -11.13
CA TRP A 149 -27.38 -12.80 -11.74
C TRP A 149 -25.94 -12.58 -11.26
N TRP A 150 -25.62 -11.41 -10.72
CA TRP A 150 -24.32 -11.13 -10.13
C TRP A 150 -24.25 -11.68 -8.70
N LYS A 151 -23.15 -12.36 -8.36
CA LYS A 151 -22.95 -13.02 -7.06
C LYS A 151 -21.81 -12.42 -6.24
N GLY A 152 -21.36 -11.22 -6.61
CA GLY A 152 -20.35 -10.46 -5.89
C GLY A 152 -18.99 -10.47 -6.60
N LEU A 153 -17.99 -10.03 -5.84
CA LEU A 153 -16.63 -9.86 -6.33
C LEU A 153 -15.61 -10.50 -5.37
N PHE A 154 -14.43 -10.79 -5.90
CA PHE A 154 -13.22 -11.05 -5.15
C PHE A 154 -12.22 -9.93 -5.45
N LEU A 155 -11.52 -9.48 -4.42
CA LEU A 155 -10.49 -8.46 -4.57
C LEU A 155 -9.26 -9.04 -5.24
N GLY A 156 -8.74 -8.28 -6.19
CA GLY A 156 -7.47 -8.56 -6.83
C GLY A 156 -6.36 -7.98 -5.99
N ASN A 157 -5.88 -8.87 -5.13
CA ASN A 157 -4.82 -8.69 -4.16
C ASN A 157 -5.15 -7.73 -3.01
N TYR A 158 -4.76 -8.16 -1.83
CA TYR A 158 -4.85 -7.37 -0.61
C TYR A 158 -3.53 -7.56 0.11
N PHE A 159 -2.74 -6.49 0.21
CA PHE A 159 -1.42 -6.51 0.83
C PHE A 159 -1.48 -5.72 2.14
N PRO A 160 -1.96 -6.36 3.24
CA PRO A 160 -2.00 -5.72 4.54
C PRO A 160 -0.61 -5.62 5.17
N THR A 161 0.38 -6.30 4.60
CA THR A 161 1.76 -6.32 5.05
C THR A 161 2.65 -5.57 4.08
N ASN A 162 3.57 -4.79 4.63
CA ASN A 162 4.53 -3.96 3.92
C ASN A 162 5.68 -4.78 3.29
N ASP A 163 5.42 -6.03 2.86
CA ASP A 163 6.43 -6.95 2.32
C ASP A 163 7.11 -6.43 1.05
N THR A 164 6.48 -5.46 0.41
CA THR A 164 6.87 -4.79 -0.83
C THR A 164 7.34 -3.34 -0.60
N LEU A 165 7.46 -2.87 0.65
CA LEU A 165 7.76 -1.46 1.00
C LEU A 165 6.75 -0.46 0.40
N ILE A 166 5.53 -0.93 0.13
CA ILE A 166 4.43 -0.09 -0.37
C ILE A 166 3.83 0.63 0.84
N THR A 167 3.83 1.95 0.83
CA THR A 167 3.25 2.78 1.91
C THR A 167 1.80 3.16 1.59
N PRO A 168 0.80 2.50 2.19
CA PRO A 168 -0.54 3.04 2.27
C PRO A 168 -0.57 4.41 2.97
N PRO A 169 -1.52 5.28 2.61
CA PRO A 169 -2.40 5.16 1.45
C PRO A 169 -1.71 5.57 0.13
N ASN A 170 -0.62 6.34 0.21
CA ASN A 170 -0.05 7.13 -0.88
C ASN A 170 0.87 6.33 -1.80
N ASN A 171 0.32 5.34 -2.49
CA ASN A 171 1.04 4.58 -3.49
C ASN A 171 0.14 4.28 -4.69
N ILE A 172 0.71 4.00 -5.84
CA ILE A 172 -0.04 3.73 -7.09
C ILE A 172 -0.59 2.31 -7.21
N PHE A 173 -0.22 1.39 -6.31
CA PHE A 173 -0.53 -0.03 -6.48
C PHE A 173 -2.02 -0.34 -6.29
N PHE A 174 -2.50 -1.42 -6.89
CA PHE A 174 -3.91 -1.82 -6.88
C PHE A 174 -4.48 -2.23 -5.52
N SER A 175 -3.64 -2.41 -4.50
CA SER A 175 -4.15 -2.77 -3.17
C SER A 175 -4.99 -1.64 -2.60
N THR A 176 -6.18 -1.99 -2.10
CA THR A 176 -7.08 -1.05 -1.45
C THR A 176 -6.70 -0.74 -0.01
N TYR A 177 -5.83 -1.54 0.61
CA TYR A 177 -5.45 -1.41 2.01
C TYR A 177 -5.00 0.02 2.36
N GLY A 178 -5.63 0.60 3.39
CA GLY A 178 -5.36 1.95 3.89
C GLY A 178 -5.90 3.08 3.00
N LYS A 179 -6.40 2.80 1.79
CA LYS A 179 -6.90 3.80 0.83
C LYS A 179 -8.40 4.04 0.99
N PRO A 180 -8.96 5.17 0.49
CA PRO A 180 -10.39 5.42 0.50
C PRO A 180 -11.23 4.30 -0.16
N ALA A 181 -10.68 3.64 -1.19
CA ALA A 181 -11.28 2.45 -1.82
C ALA A 181 -11.53 1.28 -0.84
N GLU A 182 -10.77 1.15 0.25
CA GLU A 182 -11.06 0.17 1.30
C GLU A 182 -12.43 0.42 1.94
N ASN A 183 -12.77 1.69 2.20
CA ASN A 183 -14.04 2.03 2.84
C ASN A 183 -15.24 1.77 1.92
N VAL A 184 -15.06 1.95 0.61
CA VAL A 184 -16.06 1.53 -0.40
C VAL A 184 -16.34 0.03 -0.28
N LEU A 185 -15.28 -0.78 -0.21
CA LEU A 185 -15.38 -2.24 -0.08
C LEU A 185 -15.97 -2.67 1.27
N ARG A 186 -15.56 -2.03 2.37
CA ARG A 186 -16.09 -2.32 3.70
C ARG A 186 -17.58 -2.05 3.74
N SER A 187 -18.02 -0.90 3.22
CA SER A 187 -19.44 -0.58 3.08
C SER A 187 -20.18 -1.66 2.26
N PHE A 188 -19.64 -2.04 1.10
CA PHE A 188 -20.23 -3.08 0.25
C PHE A 188 -20.37 -4.44 0.95
N TYR A 189 -19.37 -4.87 1.72
CA TYR A 189 -19.42 -6.13 2.49
C TYR A 189 -20.11 -6.00 3.86
N GLY A 190 -20.65 -4.83 4.21
CA GLY A 190 -21.36 -4.59 5.47
C GLY A 190 -20.47 -4.45 6.71
N ALA A 191 -19.21 -4.05 6.52
CA ALA A 191 -18.29 -3.69 7.59
C ALA A 191 -18.30 -2.16 7.82
N GLU A 192 -18.09 -1.76 9.07
CA GLU A 192 -17.84 -0.35 9.42
C GLU A 192 -16.62 0.19 8.67
N PRO A 193 -16.56 1.47 8.29
CA PRO A 193 -15.36 2.06 7.70
C PRO A 193 -14.14 1.81 8.60
N GLN A 194 -12.95 1.80 8.01
CA GLN A 194 -11.73 1.88 8.81
C GLN A 194 -11.85 3.10 9.71
N PRO A 195 -11.54 2.98 11.01
CA PRO A 195 -11.37 4.16 11.84
C PRO A 195 -10.41 5.08 11.10
N ALA A 196 -10.73 6.38 11.03
CA ALA A 196 -9.70 7.34 10.67
C ALA A 196 -8.55 7.08 11.62
N TRP A 197 -7.39 6.69 11.09
CA TRP A 197 -6.22 6.56 11.93
C TRP A 197 -5.95 7.97 12.47
N VAL A 198 -6.01 8.10 13.79
CA VAL A 198 -5.71 9.34 14.50
C VAL A 198 -4.36 9.11 15.11
N ALA A 199 -3.41 10.00 14.82
CA ALA A 199 -2.12 9.96 15.49
C ALA A 199 -2.40 9.94 16.99
N PRO A 200 -1.85 8.98 17.75
CA PRO A 200 -1.94 9.09 19.17
C PRO A 200 -1.26 10.41 19.57
N GLU A 201 -1.90 11.10 20.50
CA GLU A 201 -1.37 12.35 21.04
C GLU A 201 0.05 12.11 21.55
N PRO A 202 1.06 12.85 21.05
CA PRO A 202 2.43 12.72 21.54
C PRO A 202 2.47 12.73 23.06
N PRO A 203 3.30 11.89 23.69
CA PRO A 203 3.31 11.79 25.13
C PRO A 203 3.79 13.11 25.75
N ASP A 204 3.24 13.47 26.91
CA ASP A 204 3.87 14.52 27.71
C ASP A 204 5.24 14.01 28.16
N ILE A 205 6.30 14.68 27.71
CA ILE A 205 7.68 14.28 27.99
C ILE A 205 7.96 14.25 29.51
N GLU A 206 7.23 15.04 30.31
CA GLU A 206 7.34 15.03 31.77
C GLU A 206 6.90 13.69 32.38
N ASP A 207 6.05 12.93 31.70
CA ASP A 207 5.55 11.63 32.13
C ASP A 207 6.41 10.46 31.60
N MET A 208 7.42 10.75 30.77
CA MET A 208 8.23 9.73 30.09
C MET A 208 9.60 9.51 30.74
N SER A 209 10.03 8.26 30.78
CA SER A 209 11.43 7.85 30.91
C SER A 209 12.06 7.85 29.53
N ILE A 210 13.15 8.59 29.36
CA ILE A 210 13.80 8.81 28.06
C ILE A 210 15.06 7.96 27.97
N GLN A 211 15.16 7.14 26.93
CA GLN A 211 16.41 6.51 26.52
C GLN A 211 16.96 7.26 25.32
N ILE A 212 18.05 7.99 25.56
CA ILE A 212 18.74 8.77 24.53
C ILE A 212 19.53 7.81 23.62
N ILE A 213 19.26 7.89 22.33
CA ILE A 213 20.05 7.25 21.27
C ILE A 213 21.08 8.25 20.75
N TYR A 214 20.69 9.49 20.47
CA TYR A 214 21.58 10.55 20.00
C TYR A 214 21.11 11.92 20.51
N ASP A 215 22.06 12.73 20.98
CA ASP A 215 21.90 14.11 21.43
C ASP A 215 23.23 14.86 21.23
N ASP A 216 23.52 15.30 20.01
CA ASP A 216 24.78 15.93 19.58
C ASP A 216 26.06 15.07 19.63
N VAL A 217 25.98 13.89 20.21
CA VAL A 217 27.12 12.97 20.33
C VAL A 217 26.71 11.53 20.09
N PHE A 218 27.52 10.81 19.31
CA PHE A 218 27.36 9.36 19.17
C PHE A 218 27.59 8.66 20.51
N ARG A 219 26.59 7.89 20.94
CA ARG A 219 26.66 7.11 22.17
C ARG A 219 27.43 5.82 21.90
N ASN A 220 28.57 5.62 22.57
CA ASN A 220 29.49 4.49 22.30
C ASN A 220 28.90 3.07 22.44
N ASN A 221 27.73 2.93 23.06
CA ASN A 221 27.01 1.66 23.22
C ASN A 221 25.97 1.42 22.12
N TRP A 222 25.68 2.40 21.28
CA TRP A 222 24.82 2.29 20.11
C TRP A 222 25.66 2.16 18.84
N GLY A 223 25.21 1.35 17.89
CA GLY A 223 25.82 1.25 16.57
C GLY A 223 25.14 2.20 15.58
N TYR A 224 25.92 2.86 14.72
CA TYR A 224 25.41 3.69 13.62
C TYR A 224 26.11 3.24 12.35
N TRP A 225 25.36 2.66 11.42
CA TRP A 225 25.88 2.01 10.23
C TRP A 225 25.31 2.68 8.98
N PRO A 226 26.08 3.53 8.30
CA PRO A 226 25.66 4.09 7.03
C PRO A 226 25.63 3.01 5.94
N PRO A 227 24.94 3.25 4.82
CA PRO A 227 24.85 2.33 3.70
C PRO A 227 26.21 1.77 3.28
N ASN A 228 26.29 0.44 3.12
CA ASN A 228 27.52 -0.27 2.75
C ASN A 228 28.73 -0.01 3.67
N ASN A 229 28.51 0.44 4.92
CA ASN A 229 29.55 0.90 5.85
C ASN A 229 30.43 2.02 5.26
N ASN A 230 29.88 2.84 4.36
CA ASN A 230 30.56 3.99 3.82
C ASN A 230 30.40 5.19 4.78
N PHE A 231 31.40 5.44 5.63
CA PHE A 231 31.34 6.55 6.59
C PHE A 231 31.64 7.92 5.96
N ASP A 232 32.03 7.99 4.68
CA ASP A 232 32.26 9.28 4.00
C ASP A 232 30.95 10.02 3.66
N ILE A 233 29.80 9.33 3.73
CA ILE A 233 28.46 9.90 3.47
C ILE A 233 27.70 10.28 4.75
N MET A 234 28.35 10.14 5.92
CA MET A 234 27.79 10.43 7.23
C MET A 234 28.75 11.34 8.00
N ASP A 235 28.25 12.46 8.53
CA ASP A 235 29.05 13.41 9.32
C ASP A 235 28.20 13.98 10.47
N ILE A 236 28.83 14.76 11.34
CA ILE A 236 28.15 15.57 12.37
C ILE A 236 28.15 17.02 11.92
N SER A 237 26.97 17.62 11.76
CA SER A 237 26.82 18.94 11.13
C SER A 237 25.62 19.69 11.69
N GLN A 238 25.69 21.02 11.68
CA GLN A 238 24.58 21.88 12.10
C GLN A 238 23.96 22.56 10.87
N LYS A 239 22.64 22.52 10.74
CA LYS A 239 21.89 23.12 9.63
C LYS A 239 20.68 23.91 10.13
N ASP A 240 20.44 25.09 9.53
CA ASP A 240 19.28 25.99 9.75
C ASP A 240 18.73 25.94 11.19
N ILE A 241 19.31 26.77 12.07
CA ILE A 241 19.22 26.64 13.53
C ILE A 241 17.76 26.69 14.03
N VAL A 242 17.23 25.52 14.39
CA VAL A 242 16.04 25.32 15.23
C VAL A 242 16.37 24.46 16.45
N VAL A 243 17.26 23.46 16.28
CA VAL A 243 17.80 22.62 17.36
C VAL A 243 19.17 23.16 17.81
N ASP A 244 19.36 23.29 19.13
CA ASP A 244 20.66 23.63 19.72
C ASP A 244 21.58 22.41 19.60
N GLY A 245 22.72 22.54 18.91
CA GLY A 245 23.69 21.46 18.77
C GLY A 245 24.01 21.06 17.33
N VAL A 246 24.35 19.79 17.14
CA VAL A 246 24.78 19.19 15.87
C VAL A 246 24.01 17.92 15.58
N ALA A 247 23.53 17.77 14.35
CA ALA A 247 22.77 16.61 13.91
C ALA A 247 23.66 15.60 13.17
N ILE A 248 23.17 14.37 13.06
CA ILE A 248 23.69 13.38 12.12
C ILE A 248 23.31 13.82 10.71
N GLU A 249 24.28 14.27 9.93
CA GLU A 249 24.12 14.52 8.49
C GLU A 249 24.35 13.19 7.75
N ILE A 250 23.43 12.82 6.87
CA ILE A 250 23.62 11.65 6.00
C ILE A 250 23.04 11.83 4.60
N VAL A 251 23.77 11.34 3.60
CA VAL A 251 23.32 11.24 2.21
C VAL A 251 22.85 9.82 1.91
N LEU A 252 21.60 9.67 1.51
CA LEU A 252 20.97 8.37 1.23
C LEU A 252 20.53 8.31 -0.23
N ASP A 253 21.13 7.41 -1.00
CA ASP A 253 20.60 7.02 -2.32
C ASP A 253 19.25 6.30 -2.18
N SER A 254 18.53 6.14 -3.29
CA SER A 254 17.27 5.39 -3.29
C SER A 254 17.46 3.97 -2.72
N TYR A 255 16.61 3.59 -1.77
CA TYR A 255 16.63 2.36 -0.97
C TYR A 255 17.82 2.19 -0.01
N ALA A 256 18.70 3.17 0.11
CA ALA A 256 19.77 3.16 1.10
C ALA A 256 19.25 3.52 2.50
N ASP A 257 19.81 2.91 3.54
CA ASP A 257 19.40 3.09 4.93
C ASP A 257 20.56 3.42 5.89
N LEU A 258 20.30 4.33 6.82
CA LEU A 258 21.06 4.44 8.07
C LEU A 258 20.51 3.42 9.06
N ARG A 259 21.34 2.48 9.53
CA ARG A 259 20.96 1.55 10.60
C ARG A 259 21.49 1.99 11.94
N ILE A 260 20.64 1.90 12.95
CA ILE A 260 20.93 2.21 14.34
C ILE A 260 20.71 0.95 15.15
N SER A 261 21.78 0.37 15.69
CA SER A 261 21.74 -0.88 16.45
C SER A 261 21.71 -0.60 17.96
N PRO A 262 20.72 -1.10 18.70
CA PRO A 262 20.69 -1.00 20.16
C PRO A 262 21.80 -1.85 20.81
N PRO A 263 22.28 -1.48 22.01
CA PRO A 263 23.12 -2.37 22.80
C PRO A 263 22.33 -3.62 23.21
N ALA A 264 23.02 -4.74 23.43
CA ALA A 264 22.40 -6.01 23.82
C ALA A 264 21.59 -5.96 25.14
N SER A 265 21.79 -4.94 25.96
CA SER A 265 21.02 -4.70 27.19
C SER A 265 19.69 -4.00 26.96
N GLU A 266 19.47 -3.41 25.77
CA GLU A 266 18.30 -2.60 25.46
C GLU A 266 17.24 -3.45 24.77
N ASN A 267 15.99 -3.33 25.22
CA ASN A 267 14.87 -3.96 24.57
C ASN A 267 13.87 -2.90 24.09
N ILE A 268 13.91 -2.61 22.79
CA ILE A 268 13.05 -1.60 22.15
C ILE A 268 11.56 -1.91 22.36
N SER A 269 11.18 -3.20 22.52
CA SER A 269 9.78 -3.58 22.75
C SER A 269 9.22 -3.11 24.10
N GLU A 270 10.05 -2.56 24.99
CA GLU A 270 9.60 -2.00 26.27
C GLU A 270 9.15 -0.54 26.18
N TYR A 271 9.44 0.13 25.07
CA TYR A 271 9.13 1.52 24.82
C TYR A 271 7.80 1.64 24.08
N GLN A 272 7.12 2.76 24.32
CA GLN A 272 5.85 3.05 23.66
C GLN A 272 6.07 3.90 22.40
N TRP A 273 7.14 4.71 22.36
CA TRP A 273 7.39 5.63 21.26
C TRP A 273 8.87 5.72 20.89
N ILE A 274 9.11 6.07 19.63
CA ILE A 274 10.38 6.63 19.15
C ILE A 274 10.15 8.08 18.73
N SER A 275 11.07 8.96 19.11
CA SER A 275 11.01 10.39 18.79
C SER A 275 12.36 10.88 18.28
N PHE A 276 12.35 11.81 17.33
CA PHE A 276 13.56 12.44 16.78
C PHE A 276 13.19 13.70 16.01
N ASP A 277 14.17 14.58 15.83
CA ASP A 277 14.05 15.73 14.94
C ASP A 277 14.60 15.38 13.55
N LEU A 278 13.88 15.79 12.52
CA LEU A 278 14.21 15.54 11.12
C LEU A 278 14.27 16.84 10.33
N TYR A 279 15.34 17.03 9.57
CA TYR A 279 15.43 18.04 8.53
C TYR A 279 15.87 17.41 7.22
N SER A 280 15.34 17.92 6.11
CA SER A 280 15.78 17.54 4.77
C SER A 280 16.15 18.75 3.92
N GLU A 281 17.24 18.62 3.14
CA GLU A 281 17.66 19.66 2.19
C GLU A 281 16.82 19.70 0.90
N ALA A 282 15.80 18.85 0.77
CA ALA A 282 14.93 18.86 -0.40
C ALA A 282 14.36 20.25 -0.68
N GLU A 283 14.35 20.62 -1.95
CA GLU A 283 13.88 21.94 -2.39
C GLU A 283 12.37 22.03 -2.45
N ASP A 284 11.72 20.89 -2.69
CA ASP A 284 10.28 20.74 -2.71
C ASP A 284 9.83 19.90 -1.51
N VAL A 285 8.57 20.03 -1.13
CA VAL A 285 7.84 19.12 -0.24
C VAL A 285 6.46 18.87 -0.81
N TRP A 286 5.82 17.79 -0.38
CA TRP A 286 4.48 17.42 -0.81
C TRP A 286 3.46 18.57 -0.72
N ASP A 287 2.68 18.74 -1.78
CA ASP A 287 1.40 19.46 -1.76
C ASP A 287 0.29 18.43 -1.98
N GLN A 288 -0.62 18.28 -1.00
CA GLN A 288 -1.73 17.32 -1.06
C GLN A 288 -2.60 17.50 -2.30
N GLY A 289 -2.59 18.68 -2.93
CA GLY A 289 -3.42 19.00 -4.08
C GLY A 289 -2.83 18.70 -5.46
N GLN A 290 -1.59 18.21 -5.57
CA GLN A 290 -0.91 18.13 -6.88
C GLN A 290 -0.33 16.76 -7.27
N GLY A 291 -0.61 15.68 -6.55
CA GLY A 291 -0.23 14.31 -6.98
C GLY A 291 1.27 14.03 -7.16
N ASN A 292 2.15 15.01 -6.88
CA ASN A 292 3.56 14.97 -7.25
C ASN A 292 4.43 14.15 -6.28
N PHE A 293 5.40 13.47 -6.89
CA PHE A 293 6.52 12.73 -6.30
C PHE A 293 7.07 13.33 -5.00
N HIS A 294 7.27 12.46 -4.01
CA HIS A 294 7.98 12.79 -2.78
C HIS A 294 9.44 13.15 -3.08
N PRO A 295 9.86 14.41 -2.91
CA PRO A 295 11.28 14.76 -3.01
C PRO A 295 12.07 14.11 -1.86
N VAL A 296 11.40 13.85 -0.72
CA VAL A 296 11.88 13.04 0.40
C VAL A 296 10.75 12.16 0.89
N ASN A 297 10.98 10.85 0.87
CA ASN A 297 10.13 9.85 1.48
C ASN A 297 11.04 8.93 2.29
N LEU A 298 10.87 8.97 3.61
CA LEU A 298 11.67 8.19 4.52
C LEU A 298 10.79 7.11 5.16
N LEU A 299 11.30 5.89 5.13
CA LEU A 299 10.68 4.74 5.78
C LEU A 299 11.50 4.36 7.00
N MET A 300 10.89 4.38 8.18
CA MET A 300 11.50 3.77 9.35
C MET A 300 11.20 2.27 9.36
N VAL A 301 12.21 1.42 9.60
CA VAL A 301 12.08 -0.05 9.61
C VAL A 301 12.67 -0.61 10.90
N MET A 302 11.96 -1.49 11.59
CA MET A 302 12.50 -2.26 12.73
C MET A 302 12.79 -3.72 12.35
N PHE A 303 14.02 -4.19 12.59
CA PHE A 303 14.46 -5.57 12.31
C PHE A 303 14.50 -6.42 13.59
N GLY A 304 14.30 -7.74 13.52
CA GLY A 304 14.40 -8.65 14.68
C GLY A 304 15.04 -10.00 14.36
N SER A 305 15.55 -10.68 15.40
CA SER A 305 16.57 -11.76 15.28
C SER A 305 16.09 -13.16 14.88
N TYR A 306 14.77 -13.42 14.79
CA TYR A 306 14.26 -14.77 14.48
C TYR A 306 13.06 -14.79 13.52
N TYR A 307 13.25 -15.43 12.36
CA TYR A 307 12.23 -16.06 11.52
C TYR A 307 10.90 -15.30 11.35
N GLN A 308 10.93 -14.01 10.98
CA GLN A 308 9.78 -13.36 10.38
C GLN A 308 10.21 -12.56 9.16
N ALA A 309 9.66 -12.94 8.01
CA ALA A 309 9.70 -12.14 6.79
C ALA A 309 8.65 -11.03 6.94
N THR A 310 8.89 -10.02 7.75
CA THR A 310 8.16 -8.76 7.65
C THR A 310 8.99 -7.63 8.24
N PRO A 311 9.55 -6.71 7.43
CA PRO A 311 9.94 -5.41 7.95
C PRO A 311 8.69 -4.72 8.48
N PHE A 312 8.71 -4.37 9.75
CA PHE A 312 7.71 -3.50 10.36
C PHE A 312 8.11 -2.08 10.01
N SER A 313 7.28 -1.35 9.25
CA SER A 313 7.71 -0.07 8.69
C SER A 313 6.63 0.99 8.64
N VAL A 314 7.04 2.22 8.92
CA VAL A 314 6.20 3.41 8.99
C VAL A 314 6.81 4.50 8.11
N GLU A 315 5.98 5.20 7.34
CA GLU A 315 6.42 6.38 6.61
C GLU A 315 6.65 7.54 7.59
N ILE A 316 7.89 7.97 7.73
CA ILE A 316 8.26 9.09 8.59
C ILE A 316 7.68 10.40 8.07
N THR A 317 7.64 10.56 6.74
CA THR A 317 7.14 11.76 6.06
C THR A 317 5.62 11.84 5.98
N ALA A 318 4.90 10.87 6.56
CA ALA A 318 3.47 10.98 6.73
C ALA A 318 3.15 12.06 7.77
N THR A 319 2.35 13.05 7.36
CA THR A 319 1.78 14.12 8.22
C THR A 319 1.41 13.70 9.65
N PRO A 320 0.77 12.54 9.89
CA PRO A 320 0.40 12.14 11.23
C PRO A 320 1.51 12.02 12.28
N TYR A 321 2.75 11.72 11.88
CA TYR A 321 3.85 11.57 12.84
C TYR A 321 4.66 12.85 13.02
N LEU A 322 4.31 13.89 12.26
CA LEU A 322 4.95 15.19 12.28
C LEU A 322 4.12 16.14 13.15
N ASP A 323 4.80 17.00 13.90
CA ASP A 323 4.19 18.10 14.64
C ASP A 323 3.47 19.12 13.74
N GLU A 324 3.84 19.17 12.46
CA GLU A 324 3.18 19.98 11.44
C GLU A 324 3.28 19.38 10.03
N THR A 325 2.61 20.00 9.06
CA THR A 325 2.76 19.63 7.64
C THR A 325 4.23 19.74 7.21
N LEU A 326 4.73 18.70 6.54
CA LEU A 326 6.11 18.66 6.03
C LEU A 326 6.43 19.90 5.17
N LYS A 327 7.54 20.57 5.49
CA LYS A 327 8.06 21.79 4.84
C LYS A 327 9.49 21.58 4.38
N ALA A 328 9.80 22.06 3.17
CA ALA A 328 11.14 22.01 2.59
C ALA A 328 12.10 22.83 3.44
N LYS A 329 13.32 22.32 3.65
CA LYS A 329 14.37 23.01 4.40
C LYS A 329 13.87 23.48 5.77
N HIS A 330 13.12 22.61 6.45
CA HIS A 330 12.54 22.86 7.76
C HIS A 330 12.75 21.66 8.68
N TRP A 331 12.93 21.94 9.98
CA TRP A 331 13.00 20.93 11.02
C TRP A 331 11.59 20.53 11.43
N HIS A 332 11.34 19.23 11.53
CA HIS A 332 10.08 18.66 12.01
C HIS A 332 10.37 17.77 13.19
N HIS A 333 9.50 17.81 14.19
CA HIS A 333 9.55 16.86 15.29
C HIS A 333 8.74 15.63 14.92
N VAL A 334 9.39 14.46 14.93
CA VAL A 334 8.76 13.19 14.61
C VAL A 334 8.50 12.40 15.89
N VAL A 335 7.28 11.89 16.06
CA VAL A 335 6.94 10.96 17.14
C VAL A 335 6.14 9.80 16.58
N ILE A 336 6.69 8.59 16.68
CA ILE A 336 6.08 7.37 16.13
C ILE A 336 5.82 6.37 17.27
N PRO A 337 4.57 5.91 17.44
CA PRO A 337 4.23 4.79 18.32
C PRO A 337 4.92 3.51 17.84
N ILE A 338 5.56 2.80 18.76
CA ILE A 338 6.22 1.52 18.45
C ILE A 338 5.21 0.47 17.96
N GLU A 339 3.93 0.58 18.32
CA GLU A 339 2.88 -0.33 17.87
C GLU A 339 2.44 -0.14 16.41
N ASP A 340 2.63 1.05 15.83
CA ASP A 340 2.24 1.33 14.43
C ASP A 340 3.15 0.64 13.42
N PHE A 341 4.34 0.24 13.85
CA PHE A 341 5.20 -0.65 13.09
C PHE A 341 4.53 -2.01 12.86
N GLY A 342 3.55 -2.40 13.67
CA GLY A 342 2.80 -3.65 13.59
C GLY A 342 2.88 -4.43 14.90
N PRO A 343 2.22 -5.59 15.00
CA PRO A 343 2.30 -6.40 16.21
C PRO A 343 3.75 -6.84 16.40
N VAL A 344 4.45 -6.23 17.36
CA VAL A 344 5.81 -6.59 17.76
C VAL A 344 5.75 -7.99 18.39
N ARG A 345 5.73 -9.03 17.54
CA ARG A 345 5.66 -10.44 17.94
C ARG A 345 7.02 -10.98 18.38
N SER A 346 8.10 -10.24 18.10
CA SER A 346 9.46 -10.58 18.49
C SER A 346 9.82 -9.85 19.79
N ARG A 347 10.60 -10.51 20.65
CA ARG A 347 11.07 -9.95 21.93
C ARG A 347 12.36 -9.12 21.81
N SER A 348 12.86 -8.89 20.59
CA SER A 348 14.14 -8.21 20.36
C SER A 348 14.15 -7.53 18.99
N VAL A 349 14.12 -6.21 18.98
CA VAL A 349 14.46 -5.41 17.80
C VAL A 349 15.98 -5.28 17.76
N ASP A 350 16.60 -5.70 16.66
CA ASP A 350 18.05 -5.71 16.46
C ASP A 350 18.56 -4.44 15.80
N ASP A 351 17.73 -3.74 15.03
CA ASP A 351 18.10 -2.52 14.32
C ASP A 351 16.86 -1.64 14.09
N ILE A 352 17.03 -0.32 14.23
CA ILE A 352 16.15 0.71 13.67
C ILE A 352 16.80 1.24 12.40
N SER A 353 16.09 1.27 11.29
CA SER A 353 16.59 1.77 10.01
C SER A 353 15.80 2.98 9.55
N ILE A 354 16.48 4.04 9.13
CA ILE A 354 15.88 5.16 8.40
C ILE A 354 16.30 5.02 6.94
N ARG A 355 15.35 4.65 6.08
CA ARG A 355 15.57 4.34 4.67
C ARG A 355 15.01 5.43 3.78
N ASN A 356 15.75 5.82 2.76
CA ASN A 356 15.23 6.63 1.67
C ASN A 356 14.42 5.74 0.69
N ILE A 357 13.12 6.00 0.54
CA ILE A 357 12.27 5.36 -0.49
C ILE A 357 11.86 6.33 -1.60
N SER A 358 12.40 7.55 -1.62
CA SER A 358 12.32 8.42 -2.79
C SER A 358 13.09 7.83 -3.98
N PRO A 359 12.70 8.16 -5.22
CA PRO A 359 13.46 7.79 -6.41
C PRO A 359 14.81 8.53 -6.51
N ASN A 360 14.96 9.64 -5.79
CA ASN A 360 16.13 10.50 -5.81
C ASN A 360 17.00 10.30 -4.55
N THR A 361 18.29 10.64 -4.65
CA THR A 361 19.17 10.76 -3.49
C THR A 361 18.72 11.92 -2.62
N VAL A 362 18.64 11.70 -1.30
CA VAL A 362 18.26 12.70 -0.31
C VAL A 362 19.41 12.99 0.65
N LYS A 363 19.51 14.23 1.11
CA LYS A 363 20.37 14.59 2.24
C LYS A 363 19.48 15.00 3.40
N ILE A 364 19.64 14.30 4.52
CA ILE A 364 18.84 14.49 5.73
C ILE A 364 19.72 14.74 6.94
N TYR A 365 19.12 15.33 7.95
CA TYR A 365 19.71 15.60 9.25
C TYR A 365 18.79 15.02 10.32
N LEU A 366 19.38 14.28 11.27
CA LEU A 366 18.67 13.63 12.37
C LEU A 366 19.25 14.07 13.69
N ASP A 367 18.41 14.51 14.61
CA ASP A 367 18.81 14.91 15.95
C ASP A 367 17.84 14.41 17.01
N ASN A 368 18.22 14.52 18.30
CA ASN A 368 17.39 14.17 19.46
C ASN A 368 16.70 12.80 19.34
N ILE A 369 17.41 11.79 18.82
CA ILE A 369 16.86 10.45 18.64
C ILE A 369 16.69 9.79 20.00
N GLN A 370 15.45 9.42 20.34
CA GLN A 370 15.05 8.98 21.67
C GLN A 370 14.01 7.86 21.60
N LEU A 371 14.05 6.96 22.59
CA LEU A 371 12.96 6.04 22.89
C LEU A 371 12.27 6.50 24.18
N LEU A 372 10.93 6.50 24.17
CA LEU A 372 10.11 6.99 25.27
C LEU A 372 9.31 5.85 25.90
N LYS A 373 9.38 5.75 27.23
CA LYS A 373 8.67 4.76 28.02
C LYS A 373 7.89 5.44 29.15
N GLU A 374 6.61 5.13 29.29
CA GLU A 374 5.80 5.70 30.38
C GLU A 374 6.44 5.45 31.74
N LYS A 375 6.52 6.49 32.59
CA LYS A 375 6.93 6.31 33.98
C LYS A 375 5.90 5.42 34.70
N PRO A 376 6.34 4.58 35.66
CA PRO A 376 5.40 3.87 36.52
C PRO A 376 4.47 4.87 37.22
N ALA A 377 3.17 4.59 37.26
CA ALA A 377 2.24 5.36 38.07
C ALA A 377 2.71 5.34 39.54
N GLU A 378 2.90 6.53 40.15
CA GLU A 378 3.34 6.70 41.54
C GLU A 378 2.33 6.17 42.58
#